data_AF-A0A544SQN0-F1
#
_entry.id   AF-A0A544SQN0-F1
#
_cell.length_a   1.000
_cell.length_b   1.000
_cell.length_c   1.000
_cell.angle_alpha   90.00
_cell.angle_beta   90.00
_cell.angle_gamma   90.00
#
_symmetry.space_group_name_H-M   'P 1'
#
loop_
_entity.id
_entity.type
_entity.pdbx_description
1 polymer ?
#
loop_
_entity_poly.entity_id
_entity_poly.type
_entity_poly.pdbx_seq_one_letter_code
_entity_poly.pdbx_strand_id
1 'polypeptide(L)'
;MSKRGVCIPIVGVISFSSTKSIVLKAPNHTAVIYASNIPVYIRKLQRQKEYLTVAQMEELSETIMQHNQPYIPYPMCNKWGIESAELIKGVKCNKCGRFEMVKKINGWNCPNCGNIDRLAHIFTIHEWFALVSHTITNKECRNFLGIESHQLASRILNSMNLSRKGKSKNTTHYILEWEKLDNWKGRIDEK
;
A
#
# COMPACT_ATOMS: atom_id res chain seq x y z
N MET A 1 -9.90 18.59 -15.65
CA MET A 1 -10.32 19.61 -14.67
C MET A 1 -11.40 20.53 -15.22
N SER A 2 -11.32 20.97 -16.48
CA SER A 2 -12.36 21.80 -17.11
C SER A 2 -13.76 21.15 -17.14
N LYS A 3 -13.85 19.81 -17.25
CA LYS A 3 -15.12 19.06 -17.21
C LYS A 3 -15.84 19.09 -15.83
N ARG A 4 -15.20 19.60 -14.78
CA ARG A 4 -15.76 19.75 -13.43
C ARG A 4 -15.85 21.22 -13.00
N GLY A 5 -15.88 22.16 -13.94
CA GLY A 5 -16.02 23.60 -13.65
C GLY A 5 -14.76 24.31 -13.13
N VAL A 6 -13.66 23.58 -12.89
CA VAL A 6 -12.39 24.14 -12.39
C VAL A 6 -11.49 24.52 -13.58
N CYS A 7 -11.29 25.83 -13.79
CA CYS A 7 -10.47 26.39 -14.86
C CYS A 7 -9.19 27.05 -14.31
N ILE A 8 -8.21 26.21 -13.96
CA ILE A 8 -6.87 26.65 -13.52
C ILE A 8 -5.88 26.34 -14.66
N PRO A 9 -5.03 27.29 -15.08
CA PRO A 9 -4.04 27.04 -16.11
C PRO A 9 -2.97 26.07 -15.62
N ILE A 10 -2.65 25.08 -16.45
CA ILE A 10 -1.56 24.14 -16.19
C ILE A 10 -0.36 24.62 -16.99
N VAL A 11 0.71 25.02 -16.29
CA VAL A 11 1.96 25.46 -16.91
C VAL A 11 2.99 24.33 -16.80
N GLY A 12 3.43 23.82 -17.95
CA GLY A 12 4.44 22.75 -18.03
C GLY A 12 5.86 23.29 -18.10
N VAL A 13 6.82 22.57 -17.51
CA VAL A 13 8.26 22.84 -17.63
C VAL A 13 9.02 21.50 -17.62
N ILE A 14 10.09 21.41 -18.40
CA ILE A 14 11.00 20.26 -18.38
C ILE A 14 12.14 20.58 -17.42
N SER A 15 12.37 19.71 -16.45
CA SER A 15 13.45 19.88 -15.47
C SER A 15 14.48 18.76 -15.57
N PHE A 16 15.76 19.13 -15.67
CA PHE A 16 16.88 18.19 -15.55
C PHE A 16 17.32 18.07 -14.09
N SER A 17 17.48 16.84 -13.60
CA SER A 17 17.96 16.56 -12.25
C SER A 17 19.45 16.84 -12.07
N SER A 18 20.23 16.77 -13.15
CA SER A 18 21.67 17.02 -13.16
C SER A 18 22.01 18.32 -13.87
N THR A 19 22.86 19.14 -13.25
CA THR A 19 23.44 20.34 -13.87
C THR A 19 24.46 20.03 -14.96
N LYS A 20 24.87 18.75 -15.09
CA LYS A 20 25.79 18.28 -16.15
C LYS A 20 25.06 17.90 -17.44
N SER A 21 23.73 17.89 -17.44
CA SER A 21 22.94 17.58 -18.63
C SER A 21 23.01 18.73 -19.63
N ILE A 22 23.30 18.44 -20.90
CA ILE A 22 23.35 19.44 -21.97
C ILE A 22 22.07 19.34 -22.80
N VAL A 23 21.40 20.48 -23.01
CA VAL A 23 20.21 20.56 -23.85
C VAL A 23 20.65 20.73 -25.31
N LEU A 24 20.60 19.66 -26.09
CA LEU A 24 20.99 19.68 -27.51
C LEU A 24 19.95 20.38 -28.40
N LYS A 25 18.66 20.22 -28.07
CA LYS A 25 17.55 20.88 -28.74
C LYS A 25 16.40 21.07 -27.76
N ALA A 26 16.08 22.32 -27.43
CA ALA A 26 14.94 22.63 -26.59
C ALA A 26 13.63 22.53 -27.39
N PRO A 27 12.52 22.10 -26.78
CA PRO A 27 11.20 22.18 -27.40
C PRO A 27 10.78 23.64 -27.62
N ASN A 28 10.02 23.90 -28.68
CA ASN A 28 9.64 25.27 -29.07
C ASN A 28 8.71 25.99 -28.06
N HIS A 29 7.93 25.24 -27.27
CA HIS A 29 6.86 25.80 -26.43
C HIS A 29 6.98 25.43 -24.95
N THR A 30 8.06 24.75 -24.55
CA THR A 30 8.22 24.28 -23.18
C THR A 30 9.57 24.72 -22.65
N ALA A 31 9.55 25.48 -21.56
CA ALA A 31 10.77 25.90 -20.90
C ALA A 31 11.54 24.68 -20.38
N VAL A 32 12.87 24.76 -20.48
CA VAL A 32 13.80 23.75 -19.99
C VAL A 32 14.65 24.39 -18.89
N ILE A 33 14.63 23.80 -17.70
CA ILE A 33 15.34 24.30 -16.53
C ILE A 33 16.11 23.17 -15.83
N TYR A 34 17.00 23.53 -14.91
CA TYR A 34 17.54 22.60 -13.94
C TYR A 34 16.69 22.56 -12.68
N ALA A 35 16.74 21.46 -11.93
CA ALA A 35 15.98 21.29 -10.70
C ALA A 35 16.24 22.41 -9.68
N SER A 36 17.48 22.90 -9.58
CA SER A 36 17.86 24.04 -8.74
C SER A 36 17.12 25.34 -9.07
N ASN A 37 16.64 25.47 -10.31
CA ASN A 37 15.95 26.67 -10.80
C ASN A 37 14.43 26.57 -10.71
N ILE A 38 13.86 25.44 -10.27
CA ILE A 38 12.42 25.28 -10.06
C ILE A 38 11.84 26.37 -9.16
N PRO A 39 12.43 26.69 -7.98
CA PRO A 39 11.87 27.75 -7.12
C PRO A 39 11.85 29.11 -7.80
N VAL A 40 12.90 29.43 -8.58
CA VAL A 40 12.98 30.69 -9.34
C VAL A 40 11.94 30.71 -10.46
N TYR A 41 11.75 29.59 -11.17
CA TYR A 41 10.73 29.44 -12.21
C TYR A 41 9.32 29.64 -11.65
N ILE A 42 8.99 28.99 -10.52
CA ILE A 42 7.69 29.14 -9.85
C ILE A 42 7.43 30.60 -9.47
N ARG A 43 8.43 31.33 -8.95
CA ARG A 43 8.29 32.75 -8.58
C ARG A 43 8.07 33.67 -9.79
N LYS A 44 8.53 33.29 -10.98
CA LYS A 44 8.31 34.04 -12.22
C LYS A 44 6.92 33.82 -12.81
N LEU A 45 6.20 32.77 -12.41
CA LEU A 45 4.82 32.57 -12.84
C LEU A 45 3.97 33.71 -12.29
N GLN A 46 3.18 34.33 -13.17
CA GLN A 46 2.30 35.44 -12.80
C GLN A 46 1.31 34.99 -11.72
N ARG A 47 1.38 35.63 -10.54
CA ARG A 47 0.49 35.36 -9.39
C ARG A 47 -0.82 36.17 -9.44
N GLN A 48 -1.01 36.99 -10.47
CA GLN A 48 -1.93 38.13 -10.44
C GLN A 48 -3.38 37.81 -10.85
N LYS A 49 -3.69 36.57 -11.23
CA LYS A 49 -5.07 36.19 -11.58
C LYS A 49 -5.60 35.19 -10.56
N GLU A 50 -6.65 35.59 -9.85
CA GLU A 50 -7.48 34.67 -9.10
C GLU A 50 -8.27 33.82 -10.08
N TYR A 51 -8.02 32.51 -10.07
CA TYR A 51 -8.71 31.55 -10.94
C TYR A 51 -9.95 30.92 -10.28
N LEU A 52 -10.04 31.01 -8.95
CA LEU A 52 -11.12 30.48 -8.15
C LEU A 52 -11.56 31.52 -7.12
N THR A 53 -12.86 31.66 -6.92
CA THR A 53 -13.42 32.36 -5.76
C THR A 53 -13.28 31.51 -4.50
N VAL A 54 -13.48 32.12 -3.33
CA VAL A 54 -13.49 31.41 -2.04
C VAL A 54 -14.52 30.27 -2.05
N ALA A 55 -15.74 30.54 -2.53
CA ALA A 55 -16.80 29.53 -2.63
C ALA A 55 -16.42 28.36 -3.55
N GLN A 56 -15.77 28.63 -4.69
CA GLN A 56 -15.27 27.57 -5.59
C GLN A 56 -14.14 26.75 -4.97
N MET A 57 -13.34 27.37 -4.09
CA MET A 57 -12.27 26.68 -3.36
C MET A 57 -12.85 25.75 -2.28
N GLU A 58 -13.89 26.19 -1.58
CA GLU A 58 -14.63 25.38 -0.60
C GLU A 58 -15.30 24.18 -1.27
N GLU A 59 -16.04 24.40 -2.37
CA GLU A 59 -16.68 23.34 -3.16
C GLU A 59 -15.65 22.31 -3.68
N LEU A 60 -14.49 22.78 -4.17
CA LEU A 60 -13.41 21.92 -4.63
C LEU A 60 -12.83 21.09 -3.47
N SER A 61 -12.65 21.70 -2.29
CA SER A 61 -12.15 21.01 -1.10
C SER A 61 -13.11 19.89 -0.68
N GLU A 62 -14.40 20.19 -0.57
CA GLU A 62 -15.42 19.20 -0.24
C GLU A 62 -15.46 18.07 -1.28
N THR A 63 -15.40 18.41 -2.56
CA THR A 63 -15.38 17.42 -3.65
C THR A 63 -14.16 16.51 -3.53
N ILE A 64 -12.98 17.06 -3.26
CA ILE A 64 -11.76 16.28 -3.05
C ILE A 64 -11.93 15.36 -1.85
N MET A 65 -12.43 15.87 -0.72
CA MET A 65 -12.63 15.06 0.49
C MET A 65 -13.62 13.91 0.28
N GLN A 66 -14.74 14.17 -0.39
CA GLN A 66 -15.77 13.17 -0.69
C GLN A 66 -15.27 12.06 -1.63
N HIS A 67 -14.38 12.39 -2.55
CA HIS A 67 -13.86 11.45 -3.55
C HIS A 67 -12.45 10.96 -3.23
N ASN A 68 -11.84 11.42 -2.13
CA ASN A 68 -10.53 10.96 -1.71
C ASN A 68 -10.66 9.51 -1.25
N GLN A 69 -10.03 8.62 -1.99
CA GLN A 69 -9.99 7.20 -1.69
C GLN A 69 -8.52 6.80 -1.60
N PRO A 70 -8.10 6.03 -0.58
CA PRO A 70 -6.76 5.48 -0.52
C PRO A 70 -6.41 4.79 -1.83
N TYR A 71 -5.36 5.26 -2.49
CA TYR A 71 -4.88 4.60 -3.70
C TYR A 71 -4.10 3.35 -3.33
N ILE A 72 -4.79 2.20 -3.36
CA ILE A 72 -4.21 0.90 -3.08
C ILE A 72 -4.09 0.15 -4.42
N PRO A 73 -2.88 0.14 -5.03
CA PRO A 73 -2.69 -0.57 -6.29
C PRO A 73 -2.63 -2.07 -6.02
N TYR A 74 -3.79 -2.72 -5.96
CA TYR A 74 -3.90 -4.13 -5.64
C TYR A 74 -4.02 -5.00 -6.92
N PRO A 75 -3.32 -6.15 -7.02
CA PRO A 75 -2.19 -6.57 -6.17
C PRO A 75 -0.94 -5.73 -6.45
N MET A 76 -0.24 -5.34 -5.39
CA MET A 76 0.92 -4.45 -5.49
C MET A 76 2.08 -5.09 -6.26
N CYS A 77 2.32 -6.39 -6.07
CA CYS A 77 3.34 -7.14 -6.79
C CYS A 77 3.13 -7.05 -8.31
N ASN A 78 1.89 -7.25 -8.79
CA ASN A 78 1.57 -7.19 -10.21
C ASN A 78 1.84 -5.80 -10.81
N LYS A 79 1.48 -4.74 -10.08
CA LYS A 79 1.68 -3.38 -10.57
C LYS A 79 3.17 -3.04 -10.73
N TRP A 80 4.01 -3.53 -9.81
CA TRP A 80 5.43 -3.21 -9.78
C TRP A 80 6.32 -4.27 -10.42
N GLY A 81 5.74 -5.35 -10.96
CA GLY A 81 6.49 -6.43 -11.58
C GLY A 81 7.36 -7.21 -10.60
N ILE A 82 6.96 -7.28 -9.33
CA ILE A 82 7.66 -8.03 -8.27
C ILE A 82 7.10 -9.44 -8.25
N GLU A 83 7.96 -10.46 -8.30
CA GLU A 83 7.50 -11.84 -8.17
C GLU A 83 7.18 -12.16 -6.71
N SER A 84 6.08 -12.86 -6.45
CA SER A 84 5.69 -13.22 -5.07
C SER A 84 6.73 -14.10 -4.36
N ALA A 85 7.59 -14.78 -5.12
CA ALA A 85 8.71 -15.58 -4.61
C ALA A 85 9.86 -14.72 -4.05
N GLU A 86 9.98 -13.45 -4.46
CA GLU A 86 10.99 -12.50 -3.98
C GLU A 86 10.62 -11.89 -2.62
N LEU A 87 9.36 -12.05 -2.19
CA LEU A 87 8.92 -11.57 -0.89
C LEU A 87 9.61 -12.32 0.25
N ILE A 88 10.00 -11.57 1.27
CA ILE A 88 10.53 -12.15 2.51
C ILE A 88 9.42 -12.96 3.16
N LYS A 89 9.69 -14.25 3.37
CA LYS A 89 8.78 -15.19 4.02
C LYS A 89 9.01 -15.19 5.53
N GLY A 90 7.98 -15.62 6.26
CA GLY A 90 8.00 -15.72 7.71
C GLY A 90 7.07 -14.72 8.38
N VAL A 91 6.90 -14.83 9.70
CA VAL A 91 6.02 -13.93 10.45
C VAL A 91 6.77 -12.68 10.89
N LYS A 92 6.25 -11.52 10.48
CA LYS A 92 6.82 -10.20 10.76
C LYS A 92 6.64 -9.79 12.22
N CYS A 93 7.73 -9.37 12.85
CA CYS A 93 7.73 -8.75 14.16
C CYS A 93 7.34 -7.28 14.07
N ASN A 94 6.24 -6.90 14.73
CA ASN A 94 5.78 -5.50 14.82
C ASN A 94 6.77 -4.57 15.55
N LYS A 95 7.67 -5.11 16.38
CA LYS A 95 8.64 -4.31 17.16
C LYS A 95 9.95 -4.02 16.42
N CYS A 96 10.47 -4.98 15.67
CA CYS A 96 11.79 -4.85 15.01
C CYS A 96 11.78 -5.08 13.49
N GLY A 97 10.62 -5.39 12.90
CA GLY A 97 10.46 -5.55 11.45
C GLY A 97 10.99 -6.85 10.85
N ARG A 98 11.70 -7.69 11.60
CA ARG A 98 12.20 -8.99 11.10
C ARG A 98 11.08 -10.02 10.91
N PHE A 99 11.21 -10.88 9.92
CA PHE A 99 10.22 -11.90 9.54
C PHE A 99 10.45 -13.28 10.19
N GLU A 100 11.27 -13.33 11.24
CA GLU A 100 11.77 -14.59 11.82
C GLU A 100 11.02 -14.99 13.10
N MET A 101 9.77 -14.52 13.30
CA MET A 101 9.05 -14.90 14.52
C MET A 101 8.70 -16.39 14.52
N VAL A 102 8.95 -17.05 15.64
CA VAL A 102 8.72 -18.49 15.81
C VAL A 102 7.48 -18.73 16.65
N LYS A 103 6.60 -19.63 16.19
CA LYS A 103 5.41 -20.02 16.97
C LYS A 103 5.83 -20.82 18.20
N LYS A 104 5.48 -20.33 19.40
CA LYS A 104 5.53 -21.06 20.67
C LYS A 104 4.15 -21.12 21.31
N ILE A 105 4.06 -21.77 22.49
CA ILE A 105 2.81 -21.94 23.25
C ILE A 105 2.15 -20.59 23.55
N ASN A 106 2.93 -19.61 24.01
CA ASN A 106 2.43 -18.31 24.47
C ASN A 106 2.17 -17.26 23.36
N GLY A 107 2.61 -17.51 22.12
CA GLY A 107 2.50 -16.54 21.03
C GLY A 107 3.51 -16.79 19.92
N TRP A 108 3.69 -15.78 19.06
CA TRP A 108 4.84 -15.70 18.16
C TRP A 108 5.95 -14.97 18.88
N ASN A 109 7.14 -15.55 18.94
CA ASN A 109 8.28 -15.01 19.66
C ASN A 109 9.35 -14.59 18.67
N CYS A 110 9.79 -13.34 18.76
CA CYS A 110 10.88 -12.83 17.94
C CYS A 110 12.23 -13.23 18.55
N PRO A 111 13.09 -14.00 17.86
CA PRO A 111 14.40 -14.37 18.37
C PRO A 111 15.37 -13.18 18.45
N ASN A 112 15.13 -12.13 17.65
CA ASN A 112 16.01 -10.96 17.58
C ASN A 112 15.78 -9.95 18.72
N CYS A 113 14.53 -9.64 19.07
CA CYS A 113 14.22 -8.60 20.06
C CYS A 113 13.42 -9.10 21.29
N GLY A 114 13.14 -10.41 21.36
CA GLY A 114 12.39 -11.03 22.46
C GLY A 114 10.89 -10.73 22.50
N ASN A 115 10.36 -9.92 21.56
CA ASN A 115 8.95 -9.56 21.55
C ASN A 115 8.04 -10.78 21.35
N ILE A 116 6.91 -10.78 22.08
CA ILE A 116 5.89 -11.82 22.03
C ILE A 116 4.61 -11.19 21.50
N ASP A 117 4.09 -11.70 20.38
CA ASP A 117 2.87 -11.20 19.77
C ASP A 117 1.97 -12.38 19.38
N ARG A 118 0.74 -12.42 19.89
CA ARG A 118 -0.21 -13.49 19.57
C ARG A 118 -0.80 -13.34 18.18
N LEU A 119 -0.85 -12.13 17.62
CA LEU A 119 -1.54 -11.76 16.39
C LEU A 119 -0.59 -11.43 15.23
N ALA A 120 0.74 -11.50 15.42
CA ALA A 120 1.74 -11.19 14.37
C ALA A 120 1.47 -11.88 13.01
N HIS A 121 1.02 -13.13 13.04
CA HIS A 121 0.64 -13.89 11.86
C HIS A 121 -0.55 -13.30 11.08
N ILE A 122 -1.53 -12.71 11.77
CA ILE A 122 -2.70 -12.07 11.16
C ILE A 122 -2.25 -10.86 10.35
N PHE A 123 -1.43 -9.99 10.96
CA PHE A 123 -0.86 -8.82 10.28
C PHE A 123 -0.02 -9.22 9.06
N THR A 124 0.79 -10.27 9.20
CA THR A 124 1.58 -10.80 8.09
C THR A 124 0.66 -11.30 6.96
N ILE A 125 -0.40 -12.06 7.25
CA ILE A 125 -1.34 -12.51 6.21
C ILE A 125 -2.09 -11.32 5.56
N HIS A 126 -2.39 -10.25 6.28
CA HIS A 126 -2.94 -9.04 5.63
C HIS A 126 -1.99 -8.44 4.60
N GLU A 127 -0.66 -8.50 4.83
CA GLU A 127 0.32 -8.11 3.80
C GLU A 127 0.21 -9.01 2.56
N TRP A 128 -0.03 -10.32 2.70
CA TRP A 128 -0.31 -11.20 1.53
C TRP A 128 -1.50 -10.68 0.73
N PHE A 129 -2.60 -10.34 1.42
CA PHE A 129 -3.80 -9.86 0.74
C PHE A 129 -3.55 -8.55 0.00
N ALA A 130 -2.72 -7.63 0.53
CA ALA A 130 -2.37 -6.39 -0.17
C ALA A 130 -1.38 -6.60 -1.32
N LEU A 131 -0.38 -7.46 -1.11
CA LEU A 131 0.76 -7.60 -2.02
C LEU A 131 0.48 -8.57 -3.16
N VAL A 132 -0.11 -9.72 -2.87
CA VAL A 132 -0.10 -10.89 -3.75
C VAL A 132 -1.49 -11.20 -4.31
N SER A 133 -2.47 -11.44 -3.45
CA SER A 133 -3.79 -11.94 -3.89
C SER A 133 -4.85 -11.84 -2.79
N HIS A 134 -6.09 -11.57 -3.18
CA HIS A 134 -7.31 -11.54 -2.36
C HIS A 134 -7.71 -12.93 -1.86
N THR A 135 -7.04 -13.98 -2.37
CA THR A 135 -7.22 -15.34 -1.90
C THR A 135 -5.92 -15.93 -1.41
N ILE A 136 -6.04 -16.87 -0.47
CA ILE A 136 -4.92 -17.66 0.02
C ILE A 136 -5.38 -19.09 0.28
N THR A 137 -4.60 -20.05 -0.18
CA THR A 137 -4.76 -21.47 0.17
C THR A 137 -3.94 -21.81 1.41
N ASN A 138 -4.20 -22.97 2.02
CA ASN A 138 -3.36 -23.46 3.12
C ASN A 138 -1.88 -23.59 2.69
N LYS A 139 -1.63 -24.09 1.47
CA LYS A 139 -0.28 -24.26 0.93
C LYS A 139 0.44 -22.91 0.80
N GLU A 140 -0.24 -21.90 0.27
CA GLU A 140 0.33 -20.54 0.15
C GLU A 140 0.57 -19.91 1.51
N CYS A 141 -0.38 -20.03 2.45
CA CYS A 141 -0.23 -19.55 3.82
C CYS A 141 0.99 -20.16 4.51
N ARG A 142 1.20 -21.49 4.37
CA ARG A 142 2.39 -22.16 4.89
C ARG A 142 3.68 -21.62 4.31
N ASN A 143 3.74 -21.52 2.98
CA ASN A 143 4.92 -21.01 2.27
C ASN A 143 5.21 -19.56 2.65
N PHE A 144 4.18 -18.72 2.75
CA PHE A 144 4.35 -17.30 3.05
C PHE A 144 4.73 -17.05 4.50
N LEU A 145 4.09 -17.74 5.46
CA LEU A 145 4.42 -17.62 6.88
C LEU A 145 5.65 -18.43 7.32
N GLY A 146 6.24 -19.23 6.43
CA GLY A 146 7.37 -20.11 6.78
C GLY A 146 7.02 -21.17 7.82
N ILE A 147 5.82 -21.75 7.74
CA ILE A 147 5.37 -22.81 8.66
C ILE A 147 5.12 -24.14 7.95
N GLU A 148 5.59 -25.23 8.55
CA GLU A 148 5.45 -26.57 7.97
C GLU A 148 4.07 -27.21 8.24
N SER A 149 3.47 -26.92 9.40
CA SER A 149 2.24 -27.59 9.85
C SER A 149 1.00 -27.11 9.08
N HIS A 150 0.40 -28.01 8.30
CA HIS A 150 -0.89 -27.78 7.64
C HIS A 150 -2.00 -27.47 8.66
N GLN A 151 -2.01 -28.16 9.81
CA GLN A 151 -3.01 -27.98 10.86
C GLN A 151 -2.90 -26.59 11.51
N LEU A 152 -1.67 -26.07 11.69
CA LEU A 152 -1.46 -24.72 12.19
C LEU A 152 -1.97 -23.68 11.20
N ALA A 153 -1.63 -23.81 9.91
CA ALA A 153 -2.11 -22.91 8.87
C ALA A 153 -3.66 -22.91 8.78
N SER A 154 -4.31 -24.08 8.85
CA SER A 154 -5.77 -24.15 8.87
C SER A 154 -6.37 -23.45 10.09
N ARG A 155 -5.78 -23.62 11.28
CA ARG A 155 -6.25 -22.93 12.49
C ARG A 155 -6.13 -21.42 12.37
N ILE A 156 -5.00 -20.94 11.85
CA ILE A 156 -4.76 -19.52 11.57
C ILE A 156 -5.82 -18.98 10.61
N LEU A 157 -5.96 -19.58 9.43
CA LEU A 157 -6.89 -19.07 8.39
C LEU A 157 -8.35 -19.10 8.86
N ASN A 158 -8.75 -20.13 9.62
CA ASN A 158 -10.09 -20.21 10.20
C ASN A 158 -10.34 -19.16 11.30
N SER A 159 -9.29 -18.65 11.96
CA SER A 159 -9.42 -17.61 13.00
C SER A 159 -9.59 -16.19 12.44
N MET A 160 -9.32 -15.97 11.16
CA MET A 160 -9.27 -14.64 10.54
C MET A 160 -10.60 -14.15 9.93
N ASN A 161 -11.73 -14.80 10.25
CA ASN A 161 -13.06 -14.46 9.70
C ASN A 161 -13.09 -14.34 8.16
N LEU A 162 -12.37 -15.23 7.47
CA LEU A 162 -12.26 -15.25 6.01
C LEU A 162 -13.39 -16.08 5.38
N SER A 163 -13.90 -15.61 4.25
CA SER A 163 -14.85 -16.38 3.45
C SER A 163 -14.15 -17.57 2.79
N ARG A 164 -14.82 -18.73 2.71
CA ARG A 164 -14.24 -19.97 2.16
C ARG A 164 -14.94 -20.37 0.87
N LYS A 165 -14.15 -20.65 -0.17
CA LYS A 165 -14.63 -21.17 -1.46
C LYS A 165 -13.83 -22.40 -1.86
N GLY A 166 -14.51 -23.51 -2.11
CA GLY A 166 -13.87 -24.77 -2.54
C GLY A 166 -14.59 -26.01 -2.01
N LYS A 167 -14.48 -27.11 -2.75
CA LYS A 167 -15.19 -28.37 -2.43
C LYS A 167 -14.37 -29.32 -1.54
N SER A 168 -13.03 -29.21 -1.55
CA SER A 168 -12.14 -30.10 -0.80
C SER A 168 -11.08 -29.32 -0.02
N LYS A 169 -10.44 -29.98 0.97
CA LYS A 169 -9.35 -29.39 1.78
C LYS A 169 -8.20 -28.85 0.92
N ASN A 170 -7.92 -29.50 -0.22
CA ASN A 170 -6.84 -29.13 -1.14
C ASN A 170 -7.23 -28.03 -2.14
N THR A 171 -8.53 -27.73 -2.28
CA THR A 171 -9.06 -26.70 -3.20
C THR A 171 -9.75 -25.56 -2.45
N THR A 172 -9.60 -25.50 -1.13
CA THR A 172 -10.18 -24.42 -0.32
C THR A 172 -9.34 -23.16 -0.46
N HIS A 173 -9.95 -22.13 -1.04
CA HIS A 173 -9.45 -20.77 -1.05
C HIS A 173 -10.12 -20.00 0.08
N TYR A 174 -9.30 -19.31 0.88
CA TYR A 174 -9.74 -18.35 1.87
C TYR A 174 -9.68 -16.96 1.25
N ILE A 175 -10.74 -16.18 1.39
CA ILE A 175 -10.95 -14.91 0.70
C ILE A 175 -11.10 -13.81 1.73
N LEU A 176 -10.31 -12.74 1.60
CA LEU A 176 -10.49 -11.53 2.40
C LEU A 176 -11.45 -10.59 1.69
N GLU A 177 -12.52 -10.20 2.38
CA GLU A 177 -13.43 -9.15 1.92
C GLU A 177 -12.99 -7.82 2.55
N TRP A 178 -12.42 -6.93 1.73
CA TRP A 178 -11.80 -5.67 2.18
C TRP A 178 -12.76 -4.77 2.96
N GLU A 179 -14.06 -4.80 2.65
CA GLU A 179 -15.12 -4.07 3.36
C GLU A 179 -15.21 -4.43 4.85
N LYS A 180 -14.67 -5.59 5.26
CA LYS A 180 -14.64 -6.05 6.65
C LYS A 180 -13.39 -5.61 7.41
N LEU A 181 -12.37 -5.06 6.74
CA LEU A 181 -11.14 -4.58 7.39
C LEU A 181 -11.32 -3.24 8.11
N ASP A 182 -12.17 -2.36 7.61
CA ASP A 182 -12.46 -1.06 8.26
C ASP A 182 -13.10 -1.25 9.65
N ASN A 183 -13.64 -2.44 9.92
CA ASN A 183 -14.20 -2.84 11.21
C ASN A 183 -13.26 -3.74 12.04
N TRP A 184 -12.05 -4.07 11.56
CA TRP A 184 -11.03 -4.76 12.36
C TRP A 184 -10.43 -3.78 13.37
N LYS A 185 -11.18 -3.48 14.43
CA LYS A 185 -10.57 -3.18 15.72
C LYS A 185 -10.02 -4.51 16.19
N GLY A 186 -8.72 -4.73 16.01
CA GLY A 186 -8.06 -5.86 16.65
C GLY A 186 -8.53 -5.91 18.09
N ARG A 187 -8.94 -7.09 18.59
CA ARG A 187 -9.16 -7.29 20.02
C ARG A 187 -7.86 -6.98 20.75
N ILE A 188 -7.63 -5.71 21.00
CA ILE A 188 -6.91 -5.18 22.15
C ILE A 188 -7.95 -5.29 23.27
N ASP A 189 -8.26 -6.53 23.66
CA ASP A 189 -8.86 -6.73 24.97
C ASP A 189 -7.70 -6.54 25.95
N GLU A 190 -7.66 -5.36 26.56
CA GLU A 190 -7.05 -5.17 27.86
C GLU A 190 -7.54 -6.29 28.78
N LYS A 191 -6.61 -7.17 29.18
CA LYS A 191 -6.52 -7.82 30.49
C LYS A 191 -5.21 -8.60 30.61
#